data_AF-A0A7C1VXB2-F1
#
_entry.id   AF-A0A7C1VXB2-F1
#
_cell.length_a   1.000
_cell.length_b   1.000
_cell.length_c   1.000
_cell.angle_alpha   90.00
_cell.angle_beta   90.00
_cell.angle_gamma   90.00
#
_symmetry.space_group_name_H-M   'P 1'
#
loop_
_entity.id
_entity.type
_entity.pdbx_description
1 polymer ?
#
loop_
_entity_poly.entity_id
_entity_poly.type
_entity_poly.pdbx_seq_one_letter_code
_entity_poly.pdbx_strand_id
1 'polypeptide(L)'
;MSEVKITWLGHAAFKIEANGINIYIDPWLENPQSPVKWQEIKDAHLVLVTHDHFDHTGQAKEITQQSNAILVANVETARKFGNEGLSPENIANNGYGLNI
;
A
#
# COMPACT_ATOMS: atom_id res chain seq x y z
N MET A 1 -12.48 4.69 23.68
CA MET A 1 -11.43 3.88 23.03
C MET A 1 -11.45 4.23 21.56
N SER A 2 -10.30 4.39 20.89
CA SER A 2 -10.28 4.50 19.44
C SER A 2 -10.69 3.15 18.84
N GLU A 3 -11.78 3.13 18.08
CA GLU A 3 -12.21 1.93 17.36
C GLU A 3 -11.25 1.67 16.20
N VAL A 4 -10.74 0.46 16.10
CA VAL A 4 -9.90 0.00 14.99
C VAL A 4 -10.68 -1.08 14.26
N LYS A 5 -10.84 -0.91 12.96
CA LYS A 5 -11.45 -1.92 12.09
C LYS A 5 -10.41 -2.43 11.11
N ILE A 6 -10.32 -3.75 11.02
CA ILE A 6 -9.42 -4.44 10.09
C ILE A 6 -10.29 -5.23 9.13
N THR A 7 -10.10 -5.00 7.83
CA THR A 7 -10.78 -5.71 6.76
C THR A 7 -9.75 -6.48 5.95
N TRP A 8 -9.93 -7.79 5.83
CA TRP A 8 -9.14 -8.62 4.92
C TRP A 8 -9.66 -8.49 3.49
N LEU A 9 -8.76 -8.27 2.54
CA LEU A 9 -9.06 -8.02 1.12
C LEU A 9 -8.54 -9.15 0.22
N GLY A 10 -8.30 -10.34 0.78
CA GLY A 10 -7.75 -11.49 0.06
C GLY A 10 -6.21 -11.52 0.07
N HIS A 11 -5.63 -12.73 -0.03
CA HIS A 11 -4.18 -12.95 0.08
C HIS A 11 -3.58 -12.24 1.32
N ALA A 12 -2.59 -11.37 1.13
CA ALA A 12 -1.94 -10.55 2.15
C ALA A 12 -2.50 -9.12 2.20
N ALA A 13 -3.54 -8.80 1.43
CA ALA A 13 -4.09 -7.46 1.36
C ALA A 13 -5.02 -7.16 2.56
N PHE A 14 -4.79 -6.04 3.24
CA PHE A 14 -5.63 -5.57 4.34
C PHE A 14 -5.94 -4.08 4.24
N LYS A 15 -7.15 -3.69 4.67
CA LYS A 15 -7.49 -2.30 5.03
C LYS A 15 -7.55 -2.19 6.55
N ILE A 16 -6.86 -1.21 7.12
CA ILE A 16 -6.98 -0.83 8.52
C ILE A 16 -7.57 0.57 8.57
N GLU A 17 -8.68 0.71 9.30
CA GLU A 17 -9.37 1.97 9.54
C GLU A 17 -9.18 2.31 11.03
N ALA A 18 -8.45 3.39 11.33
CA ALA A 18 -8.15 3.80 12.70
C ALA A 18 -8.01 5.32 12.80
N ASN A 19 -8.73 5.95 13.74
CA ASN A 19 -8.63 7.40 14.00
C ASN A 19 -8.80 8.28 12.75
N GLY A 20 -9.68 7.89 11.81
CA GLY A 20 -9.90 8.60 10.54
C GLY A 20 -8.82 8.38 9.49
N ILE A 21 -7.81 7.54 9.76
CA ILE A 21 -6.76 7.15 8.83
C ILE A 21 -7.09 5.78 8.24
N ASN A 22 -6.97 5.69 6.92
CA ASN A 22 -7.09 4.43 6.18
C ASN A 22 -5.71 3.99 5.70
N ILE A 23 -5.33 2.77 6.09
CA ILE A 23 -4.06 2.15 5.77
C ILE A 23 -4.35 0.93 4.92
N TYR A 24 -3.65 0.80 3.80
CA TYR A 24 -3.66 -0.39 2.96
C TYR A 24 -2.33 -1.10 3.08
N ILE A 25 -2.35 -2.39 3.35
CA ILE A 25 -1.15 -3.24 3.44
C ILE A 25 -1.17 -4.23 2.29
N ASP A 26 -0.03 -4.37 1.61
CA ASP A 26 0.22 -5.32 0.51
C ASP A 26 -0.95 -5.41 -0.49
N PRO A 27 -1.32 -4.30 -1.16
CA PRO A 27 -2.62 -4.18 -1.80
C PRO A 27 -2.64 -4.79 -3.21
N TRP A 28 -2.44 -6.10 -3.32
CA TRP A 28 -2.78 -6.86 -4.52
C TRP A 28 -4.30 -7.08 -4.58
N LEU A 29 -5.03 -6.10 -5.10
CA LEU A 29 -6.50 -6.14 -5.18
C LEU A 29 -7.04 -6.79 -6.46
N GLU A 30 -6.15 -7.17 -7.37
CA GLU A 30 -6.45 -8.07 -8.49
C GLU A 30 -6.36 -9.56 -8.09
N ASN A 31 -6.13 -9.87 -6.80
CA ASN A 31 -6.14 -11.25 -6.31
C ASN A 31 -7.54 -11.90 -6.46
N PRO A 32 -7.64 -13.23 -6.63
CA PRO A 32 -8.92 -13.91 -6.88
C PRO A 32 -9.97 -13.80 -5.77
N GLN A 33 -9.56 -13.43 -4.55
CA GLN A 33 -10.43 -13.31 -3.38
C GLN A 33 -10.74 -11.85 -3.02
N SER A 34 -10.23 -10.87 -3.78
CA SER A 34 -10.46 -9.47 -3.47
C SER A 34 -11.95 -9.12 -3.58
N PRO A 35 -12.56 -8.56 -2.51
CA PRO A 35 -13.96 -8.15 -2.55
C PRO A 35 -14.15 -6.78 -3.24
N VAL A 36 -13.06 -6.08 -3.57
CA VAL A 36 -13.07 -4.71 -4.11
C VAL A 36 -12.06 -4.57 -5.23
N LYS A 37 -12.27 -3.60 -6.13
CA LYS A 37 -11.28 -3.24 -7.14
C LYS A 37 -10.41 -2.08 -6.67
N TRP A 38 -9.15 -2.03 -7.09
CA TRP A 38 -8.24 -0.96 -6.68
C TRP A 38 -8.70 0.44 -7.12
N GLN A 39 -9.44 0.54 -8.22
CA GLN A 39 -10.00 1.80 -8.72
C GLN A 39 -11.02 2.43 -7.75
N GLU A 40 -11.57 1.63 -6.82
CA GLU A 40 -12.50 2.10 -5.80
C GLU A 40 -11.77 2.79 -4.63
N ILE A 41 -10.46 2.58 -4.48
CA ILE A 41 -9.68 3.06 -3.34
C ILE A 41 -9.21 4.50 -3.59
N LYS A 42 -9.94 5.47 -3.03
CA LYS A 42 -9.66 6.91 -3.16
C LYS A 42 -9.32 7.58 -1.83
N ASP A 43 -9.39 6.83 -0.74
CA ASP A 43 -9.34 7.31 0.65
C ASP A 43 -8.12 6.79 1.42
N ALA A 44 -7.14 6.18 0.73
CA ALA A 44 -5.91 5.72 1.36
C ALA A 44 -5.08 6.91 1.85
N HIS A 45 -4.61 6.82 3.09
CA HIS A 45 -3.68 7.78 3.67
C HIS A 45 -2.26 7.19 3.68
N LEU A 46 -2.16 5.88 3.92
CA LEU A 46 -0.92 5.11 3.91
C LEU A 46 -1.08 3.86 3.06
N VAL A 47 -0.03 3.54 2.30
CA VAL A 47 0.11 2.27 1.58
C VAL A 47 1.41 1.61 2.04
N LEU A 48 1.32 0.47 2.70
CA LEU A 48 2.45 -0.25 3.27
C LEU A 48 2.74 -1.48 2.42
N VAL A 49 4.00 -1.64 2.00
CA VAL A 49 4.44 -2.80 1.21
C VAL A 49 5.56 -3.52 1.94
N THR A 50 5.36 -4.81 2.22
CA THR A 50 6.29 -5.61 3.03
C THR A 50 7.56 -5.99 2.27
N HIS A 51 7.43 -6.43 1.01
CA HIS A 51 8.53 -6.79 0.11
C HIS A 51 8.08 -6.69 -1.36
N ASP A 52 8.99 -6.87 -2.31
CA ASP A 52 8.77 -6.46 -3.71
C ASP A 52 8.09 -7.49 -4.63
N HIS A 53 7.67 -8.64 -4.10
CA HIS A 53 6.93 -9.65 -4.86
C HIS A 53 5.60 -9.09 -5.36
N PHE A 54 5.19 -9.48 -6.56
CA PHE A 54 4.05 -8.88 -7.24
C PHE A 54 2.72 -9.04 -6.48
N ASP A 55 2.56 -10.13 -5.73
CA ASP A 55 1.40 -10.45 -4.90
C ASP A 55 1.35 -9.65 -3.58
N HIS A 56 2.42 -8.89 -3.29
CA HIS A 56 2.47 -7.92 -2.19
C HIS A 56 2.52 -6.47 -2.70
N THR A 57 3.32 -6.17 -3.72
CA THR A 57 3.34 -4.82 -4.33
C THR A 57 2.00 -4.48 -4.96
N GLY A 58 1.37 -5.45 -5.63
CA GLY A 58 0.01 -5.32 -6.16
C GLY A 58 -0.22 -4.03 -6.91
N GLN A 59 -1.29 -3.33 -6.52
CA GLN A 59 -1.65 -2.02 -7.05
C GLN A 59 -1.26 -0.88 -6.10
N ALA A 60 -0.18 -1.04 -5.33
CA ALA A 60 0.27 -0.05 -4.36
C ALA A 60 0.57 1.29 -5.01
N LYS A 61 1.23 1.30 -6.18
CA LYS A 61 1.56 2.52 -6.92
C LYS A 61 0.29 3.26 -7.34
N GLU A 62 -0.63 2.55 -7.99
CA GLU A 62 -1.89 3.09 -8.52
C GLU A 62 -2.75 3.66 -7.40
N ILE A 63 -2.88 2.92 -6.29
CA ILE A 63 -3.64 3.36 -5.11
C ILE A 63 -2.97 4.60 -4.50
N THR A 64 -1.64 4.60 -4.36
CA THR A 64 -0.91 5.75 -3.81
C THR A 64 -1.11 7.00 -4.66
N GLN A 65 -0.99 6.89 -5.98
CA GLN A 65 -1.21 8.01 -6.91
C GLN A 65 -2.66 8.50 -6.88
N GLN A 66 -3.64 7.60 -6.90
CA GLN A 66 -5.06 7.94 -6.96
C GLN A 66 -5.54 8.66 -5.68
N SER A 67 -5.00 8.28 -4.52
CA SER A 67 -5.39 8.81 -3.21
C SER A 67 -4.47 9.91 -2.69
N ASN A 68 -3.35 10.16 -3.37
CA ASN A 68 -2.25 10.99 -2.86
C ASN A 68 -1.74 10.52 -1.47
N ALA A 69 -1.71 9.20 -1.25
CA ALA A 69 -1.22 8.60 -0.01
C ALA A 69 0.31 8.70 0.14
N ILE A 70 0.81 8.31 1.30
CA ILE A 70 2.24 8.02 1.49
C ILE A 70 2.47 6.51 1.41
N LEU A 71 3.36 6.10 0.51
CA LEU A 71 3.87 4.75 0.40
C LEU A 71 5.05 4.55 1.36
N VAL A 72 5.01 3.46 2.11
CA VAL A 72 6.06 3.02 3.02
C VAL A 72 6.48 1.60 2.64
N ALA A 73 7.76 1.41 2.40
CA ALA A 73 8.35 0.11 2.10
C ALA A 73 9.81 0.08 2.57
N ASN A 74 10.49 -1.05 2.42
CA ASN A 74 11.94 -1.08 2.57
C ASN A 74 12.61 -0.18 1.50
N VAL A 75 13.88 0.18 1.70
CA VAL A 75 14.58 1.17 0.85
C VAL A 75 14.65 0.77 -0.64
N GLU A 76 14.83 -0.51 -0.95
CA GLU A 76 14.94 -0.97 -2.34
C GLU A 76 13.58 -1.01 -3.04
N THR A 77 12.56 -1.50 -2.35
CA THR A 77 11.16 -1.52 -2.81
C THR A 77 10.62 -0.10 -2.96
N ALA A 78 10.90 0.80 -2.02
CA ALA A 78 10.53 2.22 -2.12
C ALA A 78 11.20 2.89 -3.34
N ARG A 79 12.49 2.62 -3.57
CA ARG A 79 13.22 3.11 -4.75
C ARG A 79 12.64 2.54 -6.05
N LYS A 80 12.24 1.26 -6.08
CA LYS A 80 11.55 0.64 -7.23
C LYS A 80 10.30 1.43 -7.60
N PHE A 81 9.43 1.75 -6.65
CA PHE A 81 8.23 2.56 -6.93
C PHE A 81 8.56 3.97 -7.45
N GLY A 82 9.61 4.61 -6.93
CA GLY A 82 10.11 5.88 -7.47
C GLY A 82 10.57 5.75 -8.93
N ASN A 83 11.31 4.69 -9.27
CA ASN A 83 11.74 4.41 -10.64
C ASN A 83 10.56 4.10 -11.57
N GLU A 84 9.48 3.55 -11.04
CA GLU A 84 8.23 3.31 -11.77
C GLU A 84 7.37 4.58 -11.92
N GLY A 85 7.82 5.73 -11.40
CA GLY A 85 7.16 7.03 -11.58
C GLY A 85 6.19 7.42 -10.47
N LEU A 86 6.26 6.78 -9.29
CA LEU A 86 5.63 7.32 -8.10
C LEU A 86 6.40 8.57 -7.62
N SER A 87 5.68 9.61 -7.24
CA SER A 87 6.30 10.88 -6.88
C SER A 87 7.12 10.78 -5.59
N PRO A 88 8.32 11.40 -5.50
CA PRO A 88 9.15 11.34 -4.30
C PRO A 88 8.44 11.84 -3.02
N GLU A 89 7.54 12.81 -3.12
CA GLU A 89 6.74 13.30 -1.98
C GLU A 89 5.76 12.27 -1.43
N ASN A 90 5.40 11.25 -2.23
CA ASN A 90 4.54 10.16 -1.81
C ASN A 90 5.35 8.97 -1.26
N ILE A 91 6.67 9.04 -1.13
CA ILE A 91 7.51 7.90 -0.70
C ILE A 91 8.23 8.23 0.60
N ALA A 92 7.98 7.42 1.63
CA ALA A 92 8.75 7.45 2.86
C ALA A 92 10.12 6.76 2.65
N ASN A 93 11.16 7.55 2.36
CA ASN A 93 12.49 7.05 1.96
C ASN A 93 13.57 7.10 3.06
N ASN A 94 13.19 6.97 4.34
CA ASN A 94 14.12 7.01 5.48
C ASN A 94 14.42 5.61 6.07
N GLY A 95 14.10 4.55 5.33
CA GLY A 95 14.30 3.16 5.76
C GLY A 95 15.71 2.63 5.50
N TYR A 96 16.00 1.47 6.08
CA TYR A 96 17.22 0.68 5.83
C TYR A 96 16.80 -0.78 5.58
N GLY A 97 17.53 -1.50 4.74
CA GLY A 97 17.25 -2.92 4.46
C GLY A 97 17.59 -3.30 3.03
N LEU A 98 17.38 -4.57 2.71
CA LEU A 98 17.45 -5.12 1.35
C LEU A 98 16.19 -5.93 1.11
N ASN A 99 15.77 -6.00 -0.15
CA ASN A 99 14.77 -6.95 -0.57
C ASN A 99 15.43 -8.33 -0.68
N ILE A 100 14.75 -9.38 -0.19
CA ILE A 100 15.27 -10.76 -0.14
C ILE A 100 14.44 -11.70 -1.00
#